data_AF-A0A0D7WYJ6-F1
#
_entry.id   AF-A0A0D7WYJ6-F1
#
_cell.length_a   1.000
_cell.length_b   1.000
_cell.length_c   1.000
_cell.angle_alpha   90.00
_cell.angle_beta   90.00
_cell.angle_gamma   90.00
#
_symmetry.space_group_name_H-M   'P 1'
#
loop_
_entity.id
_entity.type
_entity.pdbx_description
1 polymer ?
#
loop_
_entity_poly.entity_id
_entity_poly.type
_entity_poly.pdbx_seq_one_letter_code
_entity_poly.pdbx_strand_id
1 'polypeptide(L)'
;MDDIINARRAQVVVNYNGKDITKELSDYLLDFTYTDAEPGTLDDLQINLEDKARKWSGPWSPSEGDRIIAYIKTIGWDKPGEIKRLNCGSFEVDSIDFAGPPDTVSIKAVSLPVSTNVR
;
A
#
# COMPACT_ATOMS: atom_id res chain seq x y z
N MET A 1 12.18 -7.49 35.90
CA MET A 1 11.23 -6.94 34.92
C MET A 1 11.57 -7.64 33.63
N ASP A 2 10.70 -8.54 33.16
CA ASP A 2 10.90 -9.15 31.85
C ASP A 2 10.86 -8.02 30.82
N ASP A 3 11.98 -7.82 30.12
CA ASP A 3 12.00 -7.00 28.92
C ASP A 3 11.03 -7.66 27.93
N ILE A 4 9.88 -7.04 27.70
CA ILE A 4 8.92 -7.51 26.70
C ILE A 4 9.60 -7.35 25.34
N ILE A 5 10.18 -8.44 24.84
CA ILE A 5 10.77 -8.50 23.49
C ILE A 5 9.60 -8.50 22.51
N ASN A 6 9.33 -7.34 21.91
CA ASN A 6 8.37 -7.22 20.84
C ASN A 6 8.86 -7.99 19.61
N ALA A 7 8.01 -8.89 19.09
CA ALA A 7 8.29 -9.59 17.83
C ALA A 7 8.43 -8.62 16.66
N ARG A 8 9.25 -9.02 15.67
CA ARG A 8 9.45 -8.33 14.39
C ARG A 8 8.13 -8.16 13.66
N ARG A 9 7.89 -6.96 13.12
CA ARG A 9 6.66 -6.64 12.38
C ARG A 9 6.99 -5.84 11.12
N ALA A 10 6.27 -6.11 10.06
CA ALA A 10 6.19 -5.27 8.88
C ALA A 10 4.78 -4.69 8.78
N GLN A 11 4.66 -3.44 8.38
CA GLN A 11 3.39 -2.79 8.13
C GLN A 11 3.50 -1.95 6.87
N VAL A 12 2.51 -2.09 6.00
CA VAL A 12 2.27 -1.17 4.89
C VAL A 12 1.56 0.05 5.46
N VAL A 13 2.04 1.24 5.10
CA VAL A 13 1.37 2.50 5.41
C VAL A 13 0.89 3.10 4.10
N VAL A 14 -0.39 3.46 4.06
CA VAL A 14 -1.06 3.98 2.87
C VAL A 14 -1.79 5.26 3.19
N ASN A 15 -1.44 6.32 2.46
CA ASN A 15 -2.23 7.54 2.37
C ASN A 15 -2.98 7.54 1.04
N TYR A 16 -4.29 7.65 1.11
CA TYR A 16 -5.21 7.61 -0.03
C TYR A 16 -5.93 8.96 -0.14
N ASN A 17 -5.76 9.68 -1.24
CA ASN A 17 -6.32 11.01 -1.47
C ASN A 17 -6.09 11.98 -0.29
N GLY A 18 -4.89 11.97 0.30
CA GLY A 18 -4.52 12.82 1.43
C GLY A 18 -4.91 12.27 2.80
N LYS A 19 -5.65 11.17 2.88
CA LYS A 19 -6.10 10.54 4.14
C LYS A 19 -5.28 9.29 4.45
N ASP A 20 -4.75 9.21 5.67
CA ASP A 20 -4.14 7.95 6.15
C ASP A 20 -5.24 6.91 6.38
N ILE A 21 -5.16 5.80 5.65
CA ILE A 21 -6.10 4.67 5.73
C ILE A 21 -5.42 3.39 6.20
N THR A 22 -4.23 3.51 6.78
CA THR A 22 -3.36 2.37 7.10
C THR A 22 -4.05 1.33 7.96
N LYS A 23 -4.82 1.74 8.96
CA LYS A 23 -5.54 0.83 9.84
C LYS A 23 -6.67 0.13 9.10
N GLU A 24 -7.48 0.90 8.40
CA GLU A 24 -8.65 0.43 7.65
C GLU A 24 -8.28 -0.50 6.51
N LEU A 25 -7.08 -0.35 5.95
CA LEU A 25 -6.49 -1.21 4.94
C LEU A 25 -5.87 -2.47 5.54
N SER A 26 -5.14 -2.34 6.66
CA SER A 26 -4.47 -3.48 7.33
C SER A 26 -5.43 -4.59 7.75
N ASP A 27 -6.67 -4.26 8.12
CA ASP A 27 -7.68 -5.24 8.54
C ASP A 27 -8.15 -6.17 7.39
N TYR A 28 -7.90 -5.79 6.13
CA TYR A 28 -8.37 -6.51 4.94
C TYR A 28 -7.23 -6.89 3.98
N LEU A 29 -5.99 -6.53 4.30
CA LEU A 29 -4.84 -6.69 3.41
C LEU A 29 -4.49 -8.16 3.21
N LEU A 30 -4.58 -8.64 1.97
CA LEU A 30 -4.12 -9.97 1.57
C LEU A 30 -2.68 -9.91 1.09
N ASP A 31 -2.38 -8.97 0.20
CA ASP A 31 -1.01 -8.71 -0.25
C ASP A 31 -0.80 -7.25 -0.69
N PHE A 32 0.47 -6.88 -0.68
CA PHE A 32 0.97 -5.60 -1.15
C PHE A 32 2.25 -5.87 -1.93
N THR A 33 2.27 -5.47 -3.19
CA THR A 33 3.41 -5.65 -4.10
C THR A 33 3.84 -4.30 -4.62
N TYR A 34 5.14 -4.02 -4.54
CA TYR A 34 5.77 -2.83 -5.10
C TYR A 34 6.95 -3.26 -5.98
N THR A 35 7.01 -2.72 -7.18
CA THR A 35 8.08 -2.95 -8.15
C THR A 35 8.72 -1.63 -8.55
N ASP A 36 9.98 -1.42 -8.14
CA ASP A 36 10.84 -0.34 -8.61
C ASP A 36 11.35 -0.72 -10.02
N ALA A 37 10.89 0.00 -11.04
CA ALA A 37 11.12 -0.36 -12.43
C ALA A 37 12.45 0.21 -12.95
N GLU A 38 12.90 -0.28 -14.11
CA GLU A 38 14.08 0.29 -14.75
C GLU A 38 13.85 1.76 -15.16
N PRO A 39 14.91 2.59 -15.18
CA PRO A 39 14.81 3.98 -15.59
C PRO A 39 14.13 4.15 -16.95
N GLY A 40 13.03 4.92 -16.98
CA GLY A 40 12.23 5.16 -18.19
C GLY A 40 10.92 4.39 -18.25
N THR A 41 10.69 3.46 -17.30
CA THR A 41 9.39 2.85 -17.04
C THR A 41 8.81 3.41 -15.73
N LEU A 42 7.50 3.29 -15.53
CA LEU A 42 6.84 3.67 -14.28
C LEU A 42 6.94 2.52 -13.27
N ASP A 43 7.03 2.85 -11.99
CA ASP A 43 6.94 1.87 -10.91
C ASP A 43 5.52 1.36 -10.80
N ASP A 44 5.38 0.14 -10.31
CA ASP A 44 4.10 -0.54 -10.15
C ASP A 44 3.78 -0.77 -8.68
N LEU A 45 2.51 -0.57 -8.34
CA LEU A 45 1.95 -0.86 -7.03
C LEU A 45 0.66 -1.64 -7.17
N GLN A 46 0.60 -2.81 -6.52
CA GLN A 46 -0.60 -3.61 -6.43
C GLN A 46 -0.98 -3.87 -4.97
N ILE A 47 -2.25 -3.66 -4.64
CA ILE A 47 -2.83 -3.90 -3.31
C ILE A 47 -4.02 -4.84 -3.49
N ASN A 48 -3.97 -6.02 -2.88
CA ASN A 48 -5.09 -6.96 -2.90
C ASN A 48 -5.73 -7.04 -1.51
N LEU A 49 -7.06 -6.96 -1.49
CA LEU A 49 -7.88 -6.84 -0.29
C LEU A 49 -8.96 -7.92 -0.27
N GLU A 50 -9.19 -8.50 0.91
CA GLU A 50 -10.39 -9.29 1.16
C GLU A 50 -11.60 -8.35 1.15
N ASP A 51 -12.70 -8.77 0.51
CA ASP A 51 -13.92 -7.97 0.46
C ASP A 51 -15.19 -8.73 0.79
N LYS A 52 -15.11 -9.69 1.71
CA LYS A 52 -16.29 -10.42 2.21
C LYS A 52 -17.36 -9.49 2.79
N ALA A 53 -16.97 -8.34 3.33
CA ALA A 53 -17.88 -7.34 3.89
C ALA A 53 -18.42 -6.33 2.85
N ARG A 54 -18.03 -6.43 1.57
CA ARG A 54 -18.36 -5.48 0.50
C ARG A 54 -18.06 -4.02 0.85
N LYS A 55 -16.95 -3.83 1.56
CA LYS A 55 -16.45 -2.49 1.93
C LYS A 55 -15.75 -1.86 0.73
N TRP A 56 -14.85 -2.61 0.10
CA TRP A 56 -13.97 -2.16 -0.98
C TRP A 56 -14.62 -2.27 -2.37
N SER A 57 -15.66 -3.07 -2.54
CA SER A 57 -16.58 -3.00 -3.70
C SER A 57 -17.77 -2.07 -3.47
N GLY A 58 -17.82 -1.41 -2.31
CA GLY A 58 -18.97 -0.62 -1.87
C GLY A 58 -18.57 0.78 -1.43
N PRO A 59 -18.87 1.19 -0.18
CA PRO A 59 -18.67 2.58 0.27
C PRO A 59 -17.22 3.10 0.21
N TRP A 60 -16.24 2.20 0.17
CA TRP A 60 -14.81 2.51 0.05
C TRP A 60 -14.26 2.08 -1.31
N SER A 61 -15.10 2.02 -2.34
CA SER A 61 -14.64 1.65 -3.67
C SER A 61 -13.57 2.61 -4.17
N PRO A 62 -12.39 2.10 -4.56
CA PRO A 62 -11.37 2.89 -5.22
C PRO A 62 -11.85 3.33 -6.61
N SER A 63 -11.32 4.45 -7.09
CA SER A 63 -11.58 4.97 -8.44
C SER A 63 -10.28 5.15 -9.22
N GLU A 64 -10.36 4.97 -10.54
CA GLU A 64 -9.26 5.33 -11.44
C GLU A 64 -8.92 6.83 -11.28
N GLY A 65 -7.63 7.16 -11.25
CA GLY A 65 -7.13 8.51 -10.98
C GLY A 65 -6.96 8.86 -9.50
N ASP A 66 -7.40 7.99 -8.56
CA ASP A 66 -7.17 8.22 -7.14
C ASP A 66 -5.68 8.15 -6.79
N ARG A 67 -5.25 8.99 -5.83
CA ARG A 67 -3.85 9.13 -5.46
C ARG A 67 -3.49 8.27 -4.26
N ILE A 68 -2.42 7.51 -4.39
CA ILE A 68 -1.87 6.66 -3.34
C ILE A 68 -0.43 7.09 -3.03
N ILE A 69 -0.12 7.31 -1.76
CA ILE A 69 1.25 7.44 -1.27
C ILE A 69 1.50 6.29 -0.31
N ALA A 70 2.52 5.48 -0.60
CA ALA A 70 2.78 4.26 0.15
C ALA A 70 4.23 4.17 0.64
N TYR A 71 4.40 3.57 1.81
CA TYR A 71 5.70 3.12 2.29
C TYR A 71 5.55 1.86 3.16
N ILE A 72 6.57 1.02 3.14
CA ILE A 72 6.66 -0.14 4.02
C ILE A 72 7.53 0.25 5.22
N LYS A 73 7.06 -0.03 6.44
CA LYS A 73 7.88 0.10 7.64
C LYS A 73 8.09 -1.23 8.32
N THR A 74 9.30 -1.45 8.80
CA THR A 74 9.64 -2.59 9.66
C THR A 74 9.92 -2.11 11.07
N ILE A 75 9.53 -2.89 12.06
CA ILE A 75 9.66 -2.59 13.49
C ILE A 75 10.38 -3.76 14.15
N GLY A 76 11.45 -3.45 14.89
CA GLY A 76 12.26 -4.43 15.62
C GLY A 76 13.04 -5.37 14.70
N TRP A 77 13.30 -4.99 13.44
CA TRP A 77 13.80 -5.90 12.41
C TRP A 77 15.21 -6.42 12.72
N ASP A 78 16.23 -5.55 12.76
CA ASP A 78 17.58 -6.00 13.10
C ASP A 78 17.87 -5.82 14.60
N LYS A 79 17.27 -4.80 15.24
CA LYS A 79 17.46 -4.49 16.66
C LYS A 79 16.15 -4.16 17.37
N PRO A 80 16.01 -4.46 18.68
CA PRO A 80 14.84 -4.05 19.45
C PRO A 80 14.58 -2.54 19.34
N GLY A 81 13.33 -2.17 19.05
CA GLY A 81 12.90 -0.77 18.92
C GLY A 81 13.28 -0.06 17.62
N GLU A 82 14.06 -0.69 16.73
CA GLU A 82 14.43 -0.11 15.44
C GLU A 82 13.21 0.03 14.51
N ILE A 83 13.10 1.17 13.84
CA ILE A 83 12.08 1.38 12.80
C ILE A 83 12.80 1.76 11.50
N LYS A 84 12.66 0.94 10.46
CA LYS A 84 13.13 1.26 9.11
C LYS A 84 11.94 1.54 8.20
N ARG A 85 12.15 2.37 7.19
CA ARG A 85 11.15 2.72 6.18
C ARG A 85 11.74 2.52 4.79
N LEU A 86 10.95 1.90 3.93
CA LEU A 86 11.14 1.85 2.50
C LEU A 86 10.03 2.69 1.87
N ASN A 87 10.37 3.87 1.35
CA ASN A 87 9.40 4.72 0.67
C ASN A 87 9.15 4.14 -0.73
N CYS A 88 7.91 3.75 -1.01
CA CYS A 88 7.53 3.22 -2.32
C CYS A 88 7.21 4.33 -3.31
N GLY A 89 6.74 5.49 -2.83
CA GLY A 89 6.49 6.68 -3.67
C GLY A 89 5.02 7.07 -3.75
N SER A 90 4.68 7.77 -4.82
CA SER A 90 3.33 8.27 -5.11
C SER A 90 2.82 7.69 -6.43
N PHE A 91 1.59 7.20 -6.40
CA PHE A 91 0.97 6.43 -7.47
C PHE A 91 -0.42 6.98 -7.76
N GLU A 92 -0.87 6.73 -8.99
CA GLU A 92 -2.23 6.97 -9.44
C GLU A 92 -2.88 5.61 -9.76
N VAL A 93 -4.09 5.38 -9.24
CA VAL A 93 -4.84 4.15 -9.51
C VAL A 93 -5.17 4.07 -10.99
N ASP A 94 -4.75 2.99 -11.64
CA ASP A 94 -4.98 2.79 -13.08
C ASP A 94 -6.15 1.85 -13.35
N SER A 95 -6.36 0.86 -12.48
CA SER A 95 -7.35 -0.20 -12.68
C SER A 95 -7.72 -0.86 -11.36
N ILE A 96 -8.96 -1.35 -11.33
CA ILE A 96 -9.54 -2.03 -10.18
C ILE A 96 -10.22 -3.31 -10.68
N ASP A 97 -9.79 -4.44 -10.14
CA ASP A 97 -10.36 -5.75 -10.48
C ASP A 97 -11.13 -6.32 -9.27
N PHE A 98 -12.25 -6.98 -9.56
CA PHE A 98 -13.07 -7.69 -8.57
C PHE A 98 -13.13 -9.18 -8.92
N ALA A 99 -12.94 -10.06 -7.94
CA ALA A 99 -13.03 -11.51 -8.13
C ALA A 99 -13.85 -12.18 -7.03
N GLY A 100 -14.39 -13.38 -7.29
CA GLY A 100 -15.08 -14.20 -6.29
C GLY A 100 -15.48 -15.60 -6.79
N PRO A 101 -15.71 -16.59 -5.89
CA PRO A 101 -15.37 -16.66 -4.47
C PRO A 101 -13.95 -17.22 -4.20
N PRO A 102 -13.22 -16.77 -3.15
CA PRO A 102 -13.60 -15.72 -2.18
C PRO A 102 -13.59 -14.32 -2.79
N ASP A 103 -14.41 -13.42 -2.24
CA ASP A 103 -14.55 -12.04 -2.74
C ASP A 103 -13.29 -11.21 -2.45
N THR A 104 -12.65 -10.70 -3.50
CA THR A 104 -11.44 -9.87 -3.40
C THR A 104 -11.49 -8.64 -4.30
N VAL A 105 -10.75 -7.61 -3.90
CA VAL A 105 -10.52 -6.39 -4.68
C VAL A 105 -9.02 -6.24 -4.93
N SER A 106 -8.64 -6.05 -6.18
CA SER A 106 -7.27 -5.73 -6.59
C SER A 106 -7.20 -4.28 -7.06
N ILE A 107 -6.37 -3.48 -6.41
CA ILE A 107 -6.08 -2.09 -6.80
C ILE A 107 -4.71 -2.09 -7.43
N LYS A 108 -4.63 -1.69 -8.69
CA LYS A 108 -3.37 -1.47 -9.40
C LYS A 108 -3.16 0.03 -9.58
N ALA A 109 -1.91 0.44 -9.46
CA ALA A 109 -1.53 1.83 -9.51
C ALA A 109 -0.12 1.96 -10.07
N VAL A 110 0.09 3.00 -10.89
CA VAL A 110 1.38 3.29 -11.52
C VAL A 110 1.96 4.57 -10.96
N SER A 111 3.29 4.67 -10.90
CA SER A 111 3.91 5.87 -10.32
C SER A 111 3.61 7.11 -11.15
N LEU A 112 3.42 8.22 -10.45
CA LEU A 112 3.30 9.51 -11.11
C LEU A 112 4.65 9.91 -11.71
N PRO A 113 4.71 10.33 -13.00
CA PRO A 113 5.95 10.82 -13.58
C PRO A 113 6.45 11.96 -12.71
N VAL A 114 7.71 11.86 -12.27
CA VAL A 114 8.36 12.95 -11.54
C VAL A 114 8.30 14.14 -12.47
N SER A 115 7.46 15.14 -12.15
CA SER A 115 7.53 16.43 -12.80
C SER A 115 8.86 17.04 -12.39
N THR A 116 9.91 16.73 -13.15
CA THR A 116 11.15 17.48 -13.15
C THR A 116 10.78 18.89 -13.60
N ASN A 117 10.52 19.76 -12.61
CA ASN A 117 10.82 21.16 -12.80
C ASN A 117 12.34 21.23 -12.99
N VAL A 118 12.78 21.01 -14.24
CA VAL A 118 14.08 21.45 -14.70
C VAL A 118 14.04 22.98 -14.55
N ARG A 119 14.66 23.47 -13.48
CA ARG A 119 15.04 24.86 -13.35
C ARG A 119 16.46 25.02 -13.88
#